data_AF-A0A1J3K2A9-F1
#
_entry.id   AF-A0A1J3K2A9-F1
#
_cell.length_a   1.000
_cell.length_b   1.000
_cell.length_c   1.000
_cell.angle_alpha   90.00
_cell.angle_beta   90.00
_cell.angle_gamma   90.00
#
_symmetry.space_group_name_H-M   'P 1'
#
loop_
_entity.id
_entity.type
_entity.pdbx_description
1 polymer ?
#
loop_
_entity_poly.entity_id
_entity_poly.type
_entity_poly.pdbx_seq_one_letter_code
_entity_poly.pdbx_strand_id
1 'polypeptide(L)'
;KMLAGEIAFSKSTLKRLVDQSVNDPENSKPQIQNLEREIQEKQRQMRSLEQRITESGEASIANASSIEMQQKVMRLMTQCNQKSFELEIISADNRILQEQLEKKCTENNELQEKVRLLEQRQSNQKSSPSCSGNAVSEEYVEELKKKVQSQESENEKLKLEHVQSVEEKSGLRVQNQKLAEEASYAKELASAAAIELKNLADEVTKLSLQNAKLEKELVAAKDLAAAQTRNNNSMNSVSNRNGTKPGRKARISDSWNLNQEDLKMELQARKQREAVIEAKLAEKQYIEEEYKKKAEEAKRREEALENDLANMWVLVAKLKKAGGVLSVSKSEEALVAKPAMEDENKNQQDVILKERQVLNSSPEEVIVSKTEETPPKEEPLVARLKARMQEMKEK
;
A
#
# COMPACT_ATOMS: atom_id res chain seq x y z
N LYS A 1 -37.84 48.83 -2.91
CA LYS A 1 -38.30 50.14 -2.39
C LYS A 1 -39.34 50.81 -3.29
N MET A 2 -39.07 51.00 -4.60
CA MET A 2 -40.02 51.60 -5.57
C MET A 2 -41.37 50.87 -5.64
N LEU A 3 -41.35 49.54 -5.82
CA LEU A 3 -42.56 48.70 -5.89
C LEU A 3 -43.45 48.79 -4.64
N ALA A 4 -42.85 48.97 -3.46
CA ALA A 4 -43.57 49.14 -2.20
C ALA A 4 -44.31 50.48 -2.13
N GLY A 5 -43.68 51.55 -2.62
CA GLY A 5 -44.30 52.87 -2.75
C GLY A 5 -45.49 52.85 -3.70
N GLU A 6 -45.36 52.18 -4.85
CA GLU A 6 -46.46 52.05 -5.82
C GLU A 6 -47.64 51.22 -5.29
N ILE A 7 -47.38 50.13 -4.55
CA ILE A 7 -48.43 49.35 -3.91
C ILE A 7 -49.15 50.19 -2.84
N ALA A 8 -48.41 50.96 -2.04
CA ALA A 8 -49.00 51.85 -1.04
C ALA A 8 -49.87 52.95 -1.68
N PHE A 9 -49.38 53.56 -2.76
CA PHE A 9 -50.13 54.56 -3.53
C PHE A 9 -51.39 53.97 -4.17
N SER A 10 -51.28 52.79 -4.79
CA SER A 10 -52.41 52.09 -5.42
C SER A 10 -53.44 51.66 -4.37
N LYS A 11 -53.00 51.20 -3.18
CA LYS A 11 -53.89 50.89 -2.04
C LYS A 11 -54.63 52.13 -1.52
N SER A 12 -53.95 53.27 -1.43
CA SER A 12 -54.57 54.54 -1.02
C SER A 12 -55.61 55.01 -2.04
N THR A 13 -55.31 54.90 -3.33
CA THR A 13 -56.22 55.22 -4.44
C THR A 13 -57.42 54.28 -4.45
N LEU A 14 -57.20 52.98 -4.29
CA LEU A 14 -58.25 51.97 -4.17
C LEU A 14 -59.20 52.28 -3.01
N LYS A 15 -58.66 52.64 -1.84
CA LYS A 15 -59.47 53.00 -0.66
C LYS A 15 -60.39 54.19 -0.95
N ARG A 16 -59.86 55.27 -1.54
CA ARG A 16 -60.67 56.45 -1.92
C ARG A 16 -61.76 56.08 -2.93
N LEU A 17 -61.47 55.19 -3.87
CA LEU A 17 -62.39 54.80 -4.92
C LEU A 17 -63.51 53.90 -4.38
N VAL A 18 -63.19 53.02 -3.43
CA VAL A 18 -64.16 52.23 -2.66
C VAL A 18 -65.08 53.15 -1.84
N ASP A 19 -64.53 54.16 -1.15
CA ASP A 19 -65.33 55.10 -0.36
C ASP A 19 -66.29 55.94 -1.24
N GLN A 20 -65.89 56.28 -2.47
CA GLN A 20 -66.72 57.02 -3.44
C GLN A 20 -67.76 56.15 -4.16
N SER A 21 -67.55 54.83 -4.22
CA SER A 21 -68.44 53.89 -4.93
C SER A 21 -69.85 53.79 -4.35
N VAL A 22 -70.06 54.24 -3.11
CA VAL A 22 -71.38 54.29 -2.44
C VAL A 22 -72.38 55.16 -3.23
N ASN A 23 -71.90 56.16 -3.97
CA ASN A 23 -72.72 57.09 -4.74
C ASN A 23 -72.92 56.69 -6.22
N ASP A 24 -72.03 55.87 -6.78
CA ASP A 24 -72.08 55.37 -8.17
C ASP A 24 -71.41 53.98 -8.28
N PRO A 25 -72.13 52.91 -7.91
CA PRO A 25 -71.55 51.58 -7.78
C PRO A 25 -71.29 50.88 -9.12
N GLU A 26 -72.06 51.19 -10.18
CA GLU A 26 -71.93 50.49 -11.47
C GLU A 26 -70.68 50.95 -12.24
N ASN A 27 -70.33 52.24 -12.18
CA ASN A 27 -69.19 52.77 -12.91
C ASN A 27 -67.84 52.55 -12.17
N SER A 28 -67.86 52.54 -10.84
CA SER A 28 -66.65 52.42 -10.00
C SER A 28 -66.15 50.98 -9.83
N LYS A 29 -67.05 49.99 -9.89
CA LYS A 29 -66.75 48.56 -9.75
C LYS A 29 -65.66 48.02 -10.69
N PRO A 30 -65.66 48.29 -12.02
CA PRO A 30 -64.59 47.81 -12.89
C PRO A 30 -63.22 48.44 -12.56
N GLN A 31 -63.20 49.69 -12.10
CA GLN A 31 -61.97 50.40 -11.75
C GLN A 31 -61.37 49.87 -10.44
N ILE A 32 -62.22 49.54 -9.44
CA ILE A 32 -61.83 48.87 -8.20
C ILE A 32 -61.18 47.51 -8.52
N GLN A 33 -61.87 46.67 -9.30
CA GLN A 33 -61.37 45.34 -9.67
C GLN A 33 -60.05 45.41 -10.46
N ASN A 34 -59.85 46.45 -11.26
CA ASN A 34 -58.60 46.63 -11.99
C ASN A 34 -57.44 47.00 -11.06
N LEU A 35 -57.65 47.94 -10.14
CA LEU A 35 -56.65 48.32 -9.13
C LEU A 35 -56.32 47.18 -8.16
N GLU A 36 -57.30 46.36 -7.79
CA GLU A 36 -57.06 45.15 -6.98
C GLU A 36 -56.15 44.15 -7.69
N ARG A 37 -56.40 43.90 -8.98
CA ARG A 37 -55.54 43.04 -9.81
C ARG A 37 -54.14 43.60 -9.92
N GLU A 38 -53.99 44.91 -10.16
CA GLU A 38 -52.68 45.56 -10.25
C GLU A 38 -51.91 45.48 -8.93
N ILE A 39 -52.56 45.72 -7.78
CA ILE A 39 -51.94 45.59 -6.46
C ILE A 39 -51.48 44.15 -6.21
N GLN A 40 -52.30 43.16 -6.55
CA GLN A 40 -51.93 41.75 -6.39
C GLN A 40 -50.76 41.36 -7.30
N GLU A 41 -50.71 41.88 -8.52
CA GLU A 41 -49.61 41.67 -9.46
C GLU A 41 -48.30 42.25 -8.93
N LYS A 42 -48.32 43.51 -8.49
CA LYS A 42 -47.14 44.17 -7.90
C LYS A 42 -46.70 43.48 -6.61
N GLN A 43 -47.62 42.96 -5.79
CA GLN A 43 -47.27 42.15 -4.62
C GLN A 43 -46.63 40.80 -4.99
N ARG A 44 -47.04 40.18 -6.10
CA ARG A 44 -46.39 38.96 -6.62
C ARG A 44 -44.97 39.26 -7.11
N GLN A 45 -44.78 40.37 -7.82
CA GLN A 45 -43.46 40.84 -8.25
C GLN A 45 -42.54 41.16 -7.07
N MET A 46 -43.05 41.81 -6.01
CA MET A 46 -42.30 42.08 -4.78
C MET A 46 -41.78 40.78 -4.16
N ARG A 47 -42.66 39.80 -3.97
CA ARG A 47 -42.30 38.50 -3.39
C ARG A 47 -41.26 37.76 -4.23
N SER A 48 -41.38 37.79 -5.56
CA SER A 48 -40.41 37.18 -6.46
C SER A 48 -39.03 37.85 -6.40
N LEU A 49 -38.99 39.18 -6.27
CA LEU A 49 -37.73 39.91 -6.10
C LEU A 49 -37.09 39.65 -4.74
N GLU A 50 -37.87 39.61 -3.66
CA GLU A 50 -37.40 39.26 -2.32
C GLU A 50 -36.79 37.85 -2.29
N GLN A 51 -37.50 36.87 -2.88
CA GLN A 51 -37.02 35.50 -3.02
C GLN A 51 -35.69 35.44 -3.79
N ARG A 52 -35.59 36.15 -4.92
CA ARG A 52 -34.36 36.18 -5.72
C ARG A 52 -33.19 36.81 -4.96
N ILE A 53 -33.42 37.85 -4.18
CA ILE A 53 -32.37 38.49 -3.36
C ILE A 53 -31.87 37.50 -2.28
N THR A 54 -32.78 36.78 -1.62
CA THR A 54 -32.40 35.77 -0.63
C THR A 54 -31.68 34.56 -1.23
N GLU A 55 -32.05 34.14 -2.44
CA GLU A 55 -31.43 33.00 -3.13
C GLU A 55 -30.05 33.33 -3.73
N SER A 56 -29.83 34.58 -4.17
CA SER A 56 -28.63 34.98 -4.91
C SER A 56 -27.53 35.68 -4.10
N GLY A 57 -27.85 36.34 -2.99
CA GLY A 57 -27.01 37.42 -2.48
C GLY A 57 -25.84 37.03 -1.58
N GLU A 58 -26.07 36.23 -0.54
CA GLU A 58 -25.12 36.19 0.59
C GLU A 58 -24.65 34.76 0.92
N ALA A 59 -25.56 33.79 0.94
CA ALA A 59 -25.19 32.40 1.22
C ALA A 59 -24.34 31.80 0.10
N SER A 60 -24.65 32.06 -1.18
CA SER A 60 -23.93 31.46 -2.31
C SER A 60 -22.47 31.95 -2.42
N ILE A 61 -22.23 33.25 -2.19
CA ILE A 61 -20.89 33.86 -2.25
C ILE A 61 -20.05 33.44 -1.03
N ALA A 62 -20.64 33.44 0.17
CA ALA A 62 -19.96 32.95 1.37
C ALA A 62 -19.63 31.46 1.28
N ASN A 63 -20.53 30.65 0.71
CA ASN A 63 -20.29 29.23 0.48
C ASN A 63 -19.19 29.00 -0.56
N ALA A 64 -19.17 29.75 -1.68
CA ALA A 64 -18.09 29.69 -2.66
C ALA A 64 -16.73 30.05 -2.04
N SER A 65 -16.67 31.13 -1.26
CA SER A 65 -15.45 31.56 -0.56
C SER A 65 -14.97 30.54 0.48
N SER A 66 -15.89 29.93 1.24
CA SER A 66 -15.57 28.87 2.21
C SER A 66 -15.02 27.62 1.52
N ILE A 67 -15.58 27.23 0.38
CA ILE A 67 -15.10 26.10 -0.42
C ILE A 67 -13.71 26.39 -1.00
N GLU A 68 -13.47 27.59 -1.53
CA GLU A 68 -12.15 28.00 -2.01
C GLU A 68 -11.10 27.97 -0.90
N MET A 69 -11.45 28.46 0.29
CA MET A 69 -10.58 28.39 1.46
C MET A 69 -10.28 26.95 1.86
N GLN A 70 -11.30 26.09 1.91
CA GLN A 70 -11.13 24.66 2.21
C GLN A 70 -10.24 23.96 1.17
N GLN A 71 -10.41 24.26 -0.11
CA GLN A 71 -9.55 23.74 -1.18
C GLN A 71 -8.11 24.24 -1.05
N LYS A 72 -7.90 25.49 -0.61
CA LYS A 72 -6.55 26.04 -0.38
C LYS A 72 -5.87 25.37 0.82
N VAL A 73 -6.60 25.14 1.91
CA VAL A 73 -6.11 24.38 3.08
C VAL A 73 -5.75 22.95 2.67
N MET A 74 -6.61 22.28 1.89
CA MET A 74 -6.33 20.94 1.39
C MET A 74 -5.05 20.89 0.53
N ARG A 75 -4.87 21.85 -0.37
CA ARG A 75 -3.64 21.97 -1.17
C ARG A 75 -2.40 22.23 -0.32
N LEU A 76 -2.47 23.14 0.64
CA LEU A 76 -1.37 23.40 1.57
C LEU A 76 -1.03 22.17 2.41
N MET A 77 -2.04 21.44 2.89
CA MET A 77 -1.82 20.19 3.62
C MET A 77 -1.11 19.14 2.76
N THR A 78 -1.52 18.98 1.50
CA THR A 78 -0.79 18.06 0.58
C THR A 78 0.65 18.51 0.34
N GLN A 79 0.92 19.82 0.22
CA GLN A 79 2.27 20.35 0.07
C GLN A 79 3.12 20.15 1.33
N CYS A 80 2.55 20.36 2.52
CA CYS A 80 3.22 20.08 3.79
C CYS A 80 3.59 18.60 3.91
N ASN A 81 2.68 17.70 3.56
CA ASN A 81 2.93 16.26 3.59
C ASN A 81 4.04 15.87 2.60
N GLN A 82 4.00 16.40 1.38
CA GLN A 82 5.04 16.19 0.37
C GLN A 82 6.40 16.68 0.86
N LYS A 83 6.45 17.89 1.43
CA LYS A 83 7.71 18.46 1.96
C LYS A 83 8.24 17.68 3.17
N SER A 84 7.35 17.20 4.02
CA SER A 84 7.72 16.33 5.15
C SER A 84 8.38 15.04 4.65
N PHE A 85 7.82 14.42 3.61
CA PHE A 85 8.37 13.19 3.03
C PHE A 85 9.73 13.43 2.36
N GLU A 86 9.89 14.54 1.62
CA GLU A 86 11.18 14.93 1.04
C GLU A 86 12.26 15.14 2.10
N LEU A 87 11.91 15.80 3.21
CA LEU A 87 12.85 16.00 4.31
C LEU A 87 13.21 14.68 5.01
N GLU A 88 12.26 13.76 5.13
CA GLU A 88 12.52 12.42 5.68
C GLU A 88 13.49 11.63 4.80
N ILE A 89 13.32 11.68 3.47
CA ILE A 89 14.28 11.06 2.52
C ILE A 89 15.66 11.67 2.68
N ILE A 90 15.78 13.00 2.63
CA ILE A 90 17.07 13.69 2.76
C ILE A 90 17.72 13.36 4.12
N SER A 91 16.92 13.29 5.19
CA SER A 91 17.43 12.91 6.51
C SER A 91 17.92 11.47 6.55
N ALA A 92 17.24 10.54 5.88
CA ALA A 92 17.67 9.14 5.77
C ALA A 92 18.98 9.04 4.97
N ASP A 93 19.11 9.75 3.85
CA ASP A 93 20.34 9.79 3.06
C ASP A 93 21.51 10.37 3.86
N ASN A 94 21.28 11.47 4.59
CA ASN A 94 22.28 12.06 5.47
C ASN A 94 22.73 11.08 6.56
N ARG A 95 21.80 10.32 7.14
CA ARG A 95 22.12 9.28 8.13
C ARG A 95 22.98 8.16 7.52
N ILE A 96 22.64 7.67 6.33
CA ILE A 96 23.43 6.65 5.63
C ILE A 96 24.84 7.17 5.33
N LEU A 97 24.98 8.43 4.88
CA LEU A 97 26.27 9.05 4.64
C LEU A 97 27.11 9.14 5.92
N GLN A 98 26.49 9.48 7.06
CA GLN A 98 27.16 9.49 8.36
C GLN A 98 27.63 8.09 8.77
N GLU A 99 26.78 7.07 8.62
CA GLU A 99 27.13 5.67 8.94
C GLU A 99 28.29 5.17 8.05
N GLN A 100 28.29 5.52 6.76
CA GLN A 100 29.40 5.19 5.85
C GLN A 100 30.70 5.89 6.25
N LEU A 101 30.62 7.17 6.62
CA LEU A 101 31.77 7.95 7.07
C LEU A 101 32.36 7.35 8.35
N GLU A 102 31.52 7.04 9.34
CA GLU A 102 31.94 6.42 10.59
C GLU A 102 32.61 5.07 10.35
N LYS A 103 32.02 4.22 9.50
CA LYS A 103 32.62 2.94 9.09
C LYS A 103 33.99 3.11 8.43
N LYS A 104 34.16 4.14 7.59
CA LYS A 104 35.45 4.43 6.96
C LYS A 104 36.46 4.98 7.96
N CYS A 105 36.03 5.77 8.93
CA CYS A 105 36.88 6.25 10.03
C CYS A 105 37.38 5.09 10.90
N THR A 106 36.52 4.13 11.26
CA THR A 106 36.93 2.96 12.05
C THR A 106 37.89 2.07 11.28
N GLU A 107 37.62 1.79 9.99
CA GLU A 107 38.52 1.05 9.10
C GLU A 107 39.90 1.74 9.00
N ASN A 108 39.92 3.07 8.86
CA ASN A 108 41.18 3.83 8.80
C ASN A 108 41.95 3.77 10.14
N ASN A 109 41.26 3.87 11.27
CA ASN A 109 41.88 3.72 12.60
C ASN A 109 42.48 2.31 12.78
N GLU A 110 41.79 1.25 12.34
CA GLU A 110 42.34 -0.11 12.38
C GLU A 110 43.57 -0.28 11.49
N LEU A 111 43.56 0.33 10.30
CA LEU A 111 44.71 0.32 9.40
C LEU A 111 45.89 1.10 9.97
N GLN A 112 45.64 2.28 10.55
CA GLN A 112 46.66 3.07 11.25
C GLN A 112 47.28 2.28 12.40
N GLU A 113 46.47 1.56 13.18
CA GLU A 113 46.97 0.73 14.26
C GLU A 113 47.80 -0.46 13.75
N LYS A 114 47.38 -1.10 12.66
CA LYS A 114 48.18 -2.14 11.98
C LYS A 114 49.51 -1.59 11.47
N VAL A 115 49.51 -0.39 10.87
CA VAL A 115 50.73 0.28 10.42
C VAL A 115 51.65 0.56 11.61
N ARG A 116 51.12 1.10 12.71
CA ARG A 116 51.87 1.36 13.95
C ARG A 116 52.51 0.08 14.51
N LEU A 117 51.78 -1.03 14.53
CA LEU A 117 52.30 -2.33 14.98
C LEU A 117 53.42 -2.84 14.08
N LEU A 118 53.28 -2.69 12.76
CA LEU A 118 54.31 -3.08 11.80
C LEU A 118 55.56 -2.20 11.91
N GLU A 119 55.40 -0.88 12.06
CA GLU A 119 56.51 0.05 12.29
C GLU A 119 57.26 -0.27 13.59
N GLN A 120 56.54 -0.56 14.68
CA GLN A 120 57.15 -0.97 15.94
C GLN A 120 57.98 -2.27 15.77
N ARG A 121 57.47 -3.24 15.01
CA ARG A 121 58.18 -4.49 14.72
C ARG A 121 59.43 -4.26 13.87
N GLN A 122 59.37 -3.35 12.89
CA GLN A 122 60.54 -2.97 12.08
C GLN A 122 61.59 -2.19 12.90
N SER A 123 61.15 -1.31 13.79
CA SER A 123 62.00 -0.58 14.76
C SER A 123 62.77 -1.56 15.66
N ASN A 124 62.07 -2.54 16.23
CA ASN A 124 62.68 -3.55 17.10
C ASN A 124 63.65 -4.48 16.36
N GLN A 125 63.52 -4.64 15.04
CA GLN A 125 64.49 -5.37 14.21
C GLN A 125 65.72 -4.52 13.85
N LYS A 126 65.59 -3.20 13.76
CA LYS A 126 66.70 -2.29 13.43
C LYS A 126 67.60 -1.95 14.63
N SER A 127 67.14 -2.17 15.86
CA SER A 127 67.89 -1.88 17.10
C SER A 127 68.73 -3.06 17.64
N SER A 128 68.83 -4.19 16.92
CA SER A 128 69.77 -5.27 17.25
C SER A 128 71.11 -5.08 16.54
N PRO A 129 72.19 -4.65 17.22
CA PRO A 129 73.54 -4.85 16.73
C PRO A 129 73.96 -6.31 16.97
N SER A 130 74.31 -6.99 15.88
CA SER A 130 75.20 -8.15 15.81
C SER A 130 74.97 -9.30 16.81
N CYS A 131 74.43 -10.42 16.32
CA CYS A 131 74.64 -11.72 16.94
C CYS A 131 76.14 -12.05 16.95
N SER A 132 76.81 -11.73 18.05
CA SER A 132 77.97 -12.48 18.55
C SER A 132 77.44 -13.58 19.44
N GLY A 133 77.78 -14.83 19.10
CA GLY A 133 77.29 -16.02 19.81
C GLY A 133 77.50 -15.90 21.32
N ASN A 134 76.42 -16.09 22.05
CA ASN A 134 76.43 -16.45 23.46
C ASN A 134 75.15 -17.24 23.73
N ALA A 135 75.30 -18.37 24.42
CA ALA A 135 74.20 -19.23 24.82
C ALA A 135 73.10 -18.38 25.47
N VAL A 136 71.89 -18.46 24.93
CA VAL A 136 70.69 -17.84 25.51
C VAL A 136 70.58 -18.33 26.95
N SER A 137 70.58 -17.42 27.93
CA SER A 137 70.46 -17.85 29.32
C SER A 137 69.12 -18.56 29.52
N GLU A 138 69.15 -19.70 30.21
CA GLU A 138 67.99 -20.54 30.54
C GLU A 138 66.82 -19.70 31.09
N GLU A 139 67.15 -18.65 31.86
CA GLU A 139 66.20 -17.73 32.49
C GLU A 139 65.40 -16.89 31.49
N TYR A 140 66.01 -16.44 30.38
CA TYR A 140 65.31 -15.71 29.31
C TYR A 140 64.36 -16.62 28.51
N VAL A 141 64.74 -17.89 28.34
CA VAL A 141 63.90 -18.89 27.68
C VAL A 141 62.67 -19.20 28.53
N GLU A 142 62.84 -19.38 29.83
CA GLU A 142 61.72 -19.63 30.76
C GLU A 142 60.79 -18.41 30.91
N GLU A 143 61.32 -17.17 30.90
CA GLU A 143 60.48 -15.96 30.91
C GLU A 143 59.62 -15.84 29.63
N LEU A 144 60.20 -16.11 28.46
CA LEU A 144 59.47 -16.16 27.19
C LEU A 144 58.39 -17.24 27.20
N LYS A 145 58.71 -18.43 27.72
CA LYS A 145 57.77 -19.56 27.81
C LYS A 145 56.59 -19.25 28.73
N LYS A 146 56.84 -18.59 29.85
CA LYS A 146 55.79 -18.11 30.77
C LYS A 146 54.89 -17.06 30.13
N LYS A 147 55.46 -16.15 29.33
CA LYS A 147 54.71 -15.13 28.58
C LYS A 147 53.84 -15.74 27.49
N VAL A 148 54.36 -16.74 26.78
CA VAL A 148 53.60 -17.53 25.79
C VAL A 148 52.44 -18.27 26.46
N GLN A 149 52.65 -18.94 27.59
CA GLN A 149 51.59 -19.62 28.34
C GLN A 149 50.53 -18.64 28.88
N SER A 150 50.95 -17.48 29.38
CA SER A 150 50.01 -16.43 29.83
C SER A 150 49.16 -15.92 28.67
N GLN A 151 49.76 -15.72 27.50
CA GLN A 151 49.05 -15.24 26.32
C GLN A 151 48.17 -16.33 25.69
N GLU A 152 48.54 -17.61 25.83
CA GLU A 152 47.72 -18.75 25.42
C GLU A 152 46.45 -18.85 26.28
N SER A 153 46.57 -18.71 27.60
CA SER A 153 45.40 -18.71 28.49
C SER A 153 44.50 -17.49 28.30
N GLU A 154 45.05 -16.30 28.03
CA GLU A 154 44.27 -15.12 27.66
C GLU A 154 43.53 -15.31 26.33
N ASN A 155 44.18 -15.89 25.31
CA ASN A 155 43.52 -16.21 24.04
C ASN A 155 42.40 -17.24 24.19
N GLU A 156 42.59 -18.24 25.06
CA GLU A 156 41.56 -19.23 25.35
C GLU A 156 40.35 -18.58 26.03
N LYS A 157 40.59 -17.69 27.00
CA LYS A 157 39.54 -16.89 27.65
C LYS A 157 38.78 -16.02 26.64
N LEU A 158 39.49 -15.29 25.77
CA LEU A 158 38.87 -14.45 24.74
C LEU A 158 38.06 -15.27 23.73
N LYS A 159 38.50 -16.49 23.39
CA LYS A 159 37.72 -17.39 22.53
C LYS A 159 36.41 -17.82 23.20
N LEU A 160 36.44 -18.15 24.49
CA LEU A 160 35.22 -18.50 25.24
C LEU A 160 34.25 -17.32 25.30
N GLU A 161 34.73 -16.11 25.62
CA GLU A 161 33.91 -14.90 25.62
C GLU A 161 33.32 -14.59 24.23
N HIS A 162 34.10 -14.78 23.17
CA HIS A 162 33.61 -14.62 21.80
C HIS A 162 32.49 -15.62 21.47
N VAL A 163 32.65 -16.89 21.82
CA VAL A 163 31.60 -17.91 21.63
C VAL A 163 30.34 -17.53 22.39
N GLN A 164 30.47 -17.16 23.67
CA GLN A 164 29.34 -16.74 24.50
C GLN A 164 28.63 -15.51 23.93
N SER A 165 29.37 -14.52 23.44
CA SER A 165 28.81 -13.33 22.81
C SER A 165 28.08 -13.65 21.50
N VAL A 166 28.61 -14.59 20.69
CA VAL A 166 27.94 -15.05 19.46
C VAL A 166 26.64 -15.78 19.77
N GLU A 167 26.64 -16.64 20.79
CA GLU A 167 25.45 -17.34 21.27
C GLU A 167 24.38 -16.36 21.77
N GLU A 168 24.75 -15.41 22.64
CA GLU A 168 23.84 -14.36 23.13
C GLU A 168 23.28 -13.53 21.97
N LYS A 169 24.14 -13.09 21.04
CA LYS A 169 23.71 -12.35 19.85
C LYS A 169 22.76 -13.15 18.97
N SER A 170 22.95 -14.47 18.89
CA SER A 170 22.03 -15.36 18.17
C SER A 170 20.68 -15.48 18.89
N GLY A 171 20.67 -15.60 20.22
CA GLY A 171 19.45 -15.64 21.04
C GLY A 171 18.66 -14.34 20.93
N LEU A 172 19.33 -13.19 21.02
CA LEU A 172 18.72 -11.87 20.84
C LEU A 172 18.12 -11.69 19.44
N ARG A 173 18.77 -12.17 18.38
CA ARG A 173 18.20 -12.14 17.02
C ARG A 173 16.90 -12.94 16.93
N VAL A 174 16.86 -14.13 17.52
CA VAL A 174 15.65 -14.97 17.54
C VAL A 174 14.53 -14.28 18.31
N GLN A 175 14.82 -13.68 19.47
CA GLN A 175 13.82 -12.92 20.23
C GLN A 175 13.31 -11.71 19.45
N ASN A 176 14.21 -10.96 18.79
CA ASN A 176 13.84 -9.80 17.99
C ASN A 176 12.94 -10.21 16.82
N GLN A 177 13.23 -11.34 16.16
CA GLN A 177 12.40 -11.89 15.11
C GLN A 177 10.99 -12.26 15.62
N LYS A 178 10.88 -12.93 16.78
CA LYS A 178 9.58 -13.23 17.39
C LYS A 178 8.77 -11.95 17.69
N LEU A 179 9.42 -10.94 18.27
CA LEU A 179 8.77 -9.66 18.54
C LEU A 179 8.32 -8.96 17.25
N ALA A 180 9.08 -9.06 16.16
CA ALA A 180 8.70 -8.52 14.85
C ALA A 180 7.50 -9.26 14.25
N GLU A 181 7.44 -10.60 14.40
CA GLU A 181 6.30 -11.42 14.00
C GLU A 181 5.04 -11.08 14.82
N GLU A 182 5.16 -10.96 16.14
CA GLU A 182 4.07 -10.55 17.04
C GLU A 182 3.56 -9.13 16.71
N ALA A 183 4.46 -8.19 16.42
CA ALA A 183 4.09 -6.84 16.00
C ALA A 183 3.36 -6.83 14.66
N SER A 184 3.78 -7.70 13.72
CA SER A 184 3.12 -7.86 12.42
C SER A 184 1.72 -8.44 12.59
N TYR A 185 1.57 -9.47 13.43
CA TYR A 185 0.27 -10.05 13.78
C TYR A 185 -0.67 -9.03 14.43
N ALA A 186 -0.17 -8.24 15.38
CA ALA A 186 -0.95 -7.18 16.02
C ALA A 186 -1.41 -6.11 15.01
N LYS A 187 -0.54 -5.75 14.06
CA LYS A 187 -0.86 -4.81 12.98
C LYS A 187 -1.95 -5.36 12.06
N GLU A 188 -1.89 -6.63 11.69
CA GLU A 188 -2.93 -7.28 10.88
C GLU A 188 -4.27 -7.30 11.62
N LEU A 189 -4.27 -7.66 12.90
CA LEU A 189 -5.47 -7.66 13.73
C LEU A 189 -6.09 -6.26 13.85
N ALA A 190 -5.24 -5.24 14.08
CA ALA A 190 -5.69 -3.85 14.12
C ALA A 190 -6.25 -3.39 12.76
N SER A 191 -5.64 -3.79 11.65
CA SER A 191 -6.13 -3.49 10.31
C SER A 191 -7.48 -4.15 10.04
N ALA A 192 -7.68 -5.41 10.46
CA ALA A 192 -8.95 -6.10 10.34
C ALA A 192 -10.05 -5.39 11.15
N ALA A 193 -9.77 -5.05 12.41
CA ALA A 193 -10.69 -4.30 13.26
C ALA A 193 -11.02 -2.92 12.69
N ALA A 194 -10.04 -2.21 12.11
CA ALA A 194 -10.26 -0.91 11.49
C ALA A 194 -11.20 -0.99 10.27
N ILE A 195 -11.08 -2.04 9.46
CA ILE A 195 -11.97 -2.29 8.33
C ILE A 195 -13.39 -2.58 8.82
N GLU A 196 -13.55 -3.40 9.87
CA GLU A 196 -14.86 -3.71 10.44
C GLU A 196 -15.54 -2.48 11.03
N LEU A 197 -14.80 -1.64 11.77
CA LEU A 197 -15.30 -0.38 12.30
C LEU A 197 -15.73 0.58 11.18
N LYS A 198 -14.97 0.64 10.08
CA LYS A 198 -15.35 1.42 8.90
C LYS A 198 -16.66 0.92 8.30
N ASN A 199 -16.80 -0.40 8.12
CA ASN A 199 -18.03 -0.99 7.58
C ASN A 199 -19.23 -0.71 8.48
N LEU A 200 -19.08 -0.82 9.81
CA LEU A 200 -20.13 -0.45 10.76
C LEU A 200 -20.49 1.03 10.66
N ALA A 201 -19.50 1.92 10.54
CA ALA A 201 -19.77 3.36 10.38
C ALA A 201 -20.54 3.66 9.08
N ASP A 202 -20.18 3.00 7.98
CA ASP A 202 -20.88 3.11 6.70
C ASP A 202 -22.33 2.58 6.81
N GLU A 203 -22.58 1.52 7.57
CA GLU A 203 -23.93 1.02 7.82
C GLU A 203 -24.75 1.96 8.72
N VAL A 204 -24.15 2.50 9.79
CA VAL A 204 -24.79 3.48 10.68
C VAL A 204 -25.18 4.74 9.91
N THR A 205 -24.32 5.25 9.03
CA THR A 205 -24.64 6.42 8.21
C THR A 205 -25.77 6.13 7.23
N LYS A 206 -25.76 4.95 6.58
CA LYS A 206 -26.85 4.50 5.71
C LYS A 206 -28.20 4.42 6.45
N LEU A 207 -28.22 3.78 7.62
CA LEU A 207 -29.43 3.67 8.45
C LEU A 207 -29.90 5.04 8.97
N SER A 208 -28.96 5.92 9.34
CA SER A 208 -29.27 7.28 9.77
C SER A 208 -29.95 8.09 8.66
N LEU A 209 -29.45 8.00 7.42
CA LEU A 209 -30.08 8.63 6.26
C LEU A 209 -31.47 8.07 5.97
N GLN A 210 -31.64 6.75 6.08
CA GLN A 210 -32.95 6.11 5.92
C GLN A 210 -33.94 6.54 7.00
N ASN A 211 -33.51 6.61 8.26
CA ASN A 211 -34.33 7.10 9.38
C ASN A 211 -34.74 8.56 9.16
N ALA A 212 -33.80 9.43 8.75
CA ALA A 212 -34.12 10.82 8.44
C ALA A 212 -35.13 10.96 7.29
N LYS A 213 -35.07 10.06 6.29
CA LYS A 213 -36.06 10.02 5.20
C LYS A 213 -37.44 9.60 5.71
N LEU A 214 -37.51 8.51 6.47
CA LEU A 214 -38.76 8.02 7.06
C LEU A 214 -39.38 9.04 8.01
N GLU A 215 -38.57 9.76 8.77
CA GLU A 215 -39.03 10.81 9.68
C GLU A 215 -39.65 11.99 8.93
N LYS A 216 -39.04 12.42 7.81
CA LYS A 216 -39.63 13.42 6.91
C LYS A 216 -40.95 12.96 6.30
N GLU A 217 -41.03 11.70 5.85
CA GLU A 217 -42.26 11.11 5.32
C GLU A 217 -43.37 11.03 6.38
N LEU A 218 -43.01 10.71 7.62
CA LEU A 218 -43.92 10.64 8.75
C LEU A 218 -44.48 12.03 9.10
N VAL A 219 -43.64 13.06 9.13
CA VAL A 219 -44.06 14.45 9.31
C VAL A 219 -45.00 14.88 8.18
N ALA A 220 -44.64 14.62 6.92
CA ALA A 220 -45.48 14.94 5.77
C ALA A 220 -46.85 14.23 5.83
N ALA A 221 -46.88 12.96 6.24
CA ALA A 221 -48.12 12.22 6.42
C ALA A 221 -49.00 12.80 7.55
N LYS A 222 -48.39 13.22 8.67
CA LYS A 222 -49.09 13.91 9.76
C LYS A 222 -49.67 15.25 9.30
N ASP A 223 -48.93 16.03 8.53
CA ASP A 223 -49.39 17.31 7.98
C ASP A 223 -50.55 17.12 7.00
N LEU A 224 -50.49 16.10 6.13
CA LEU A 224 -51.59 15.74 5.23
C LEU A 224 -52.85 15.30 6.00
N ALA A 225 -52.70 14.48 7.04
CA ALA A 225 -53.83 14.07 7.88
C ALA A 225 -54.46 15.25 8.64
N ALA A 226 -53.62 16.17 9.17
CA ALA A 226 -54.08 17.41 9.79
C ALA A 226 -54.82 18.32 8.79
N ALA A 227 -54.33 18.42 7.55
CA ALA A 227 -55.00 19.17 6.48
C ALA A 227 -56.36 18.55 6.08
N GLN A 228 -56.45 17.22 5.97
CA GLN A 228 -57.72 16.52 5.72
C GLN A 228 -58.74 16.76 6.84
N THR A 229 -58.31 16.76 8.10
CA THR A 229 -59.19 17.04 9.26
C THR A 229 -59.69 18.48 9.25
N ARG A 230 -58.87 19.45 8.81
CA ARG A 230 -59.29 20.85 8.64
C ARG A 230 -60.27 21.06 7.50
N ASN A 231 -60.11 20.35 6.37
CA ASN A 231 -61.06 20.41 5.25
C ASN A 231 -62.43 19.79 5.59
N ASN A 232 -62.47 18.73 6.40
CA ASN A 232 -63.73 18.10 6.82
C ASN A 232 -64.54 18.95 7.83
N ASN A 233 -63.89 19.87 8.54
CA ASN A 233 -64.58 20.79 9.45
C ASN A 233 -65.21 22.02 8.73
N SER A 234 -64.97 22.19 7.42
CA SER A 234 -65.60 23.25 6.61
C SER A 234 -66.85 22.79 5.84
N MET A 235 -67.17 21.50 5.84
CA MET A 235 -68.40 20.93 5.29
C MET A 235 -69.13 20.14 6.38
N ASN A 236 -69.49 20.81 7.48
CA ASN A 236 -70.52 20.29 8.37
C ASN A 236 -71.70 21.26 8.39
N SER A 237 -72.40 21.32 7.26
CA SER A 237 -73.81 21.74 7.26
C SER A 237 -74.60 20.85 6.32
N VAL A 238 -75.51 20.07 6.91
CA VAL A 238 -76.74 19.54 6.29
C VAL A 238 -76.60 18.33 5.36
N SER A 239 -76.73 17.11 5.89
CA SER A 239 -77.87 16.22 5.56
C SER A 239 -77.75 14.78 6.08
N ASN A 240 -78.77 14.43 6.85
CA ASN A 240 -79.42 13.15 7.13
C ASN A 240 -79.14 11.88 6.26
N ARG A 241 -79.21 10.74 6.96
CA ARG A 241 -79.86 9.45 6.63
C ARG A 241 -79.29 8.54 5.52
N ASN A 242 -78.70 7.42 5.93
CA ASN A 242 -79.32 6.07 5.89
C ASN A 242 -78.26 4.98 6.05
N GLY A 243 -78.55 3.99 6.90
CA GLY A 243 -77.72 2.81 7.06
C GLY A 243 -78.01 1.75 6.00
N THR A 244 -76.96 1.18 5.40
CA THR A 244 -76.92 -0.20 4.89
C THR A 244 -75.45 -0.65 4.73
N LYS A 245 -75.04 -1.71 5.42
CA LYS A 245 -73.80 -2.51 5.16
C LYS A 245 -73.88 -3.14 3.75
N PRO A 246 -72.82 -3.72 3.09
CA PRO A 246 -71.62 -4.36 3.66
C PRO A 246 -70.29 -4.28 2.84
N GLY A 247 -69.18 -4.67 3.50
CA GLY A 247 -68.06 -5.41 2.86
C GLY A 247 -67.05 -4.67 1.98
N ARG A 248 -65.78 -4.64 2.41
CA ARG A 248 -64.64 -5.33 1.77
C ARG A 248 -63.33 -4.88 2.43
N LYS A 249 -62.57 -5.86 2.91
CA LYS A 249 -61.10 -5.79 3.06
C LYS A 249 -60.52 -5.22 1.77
N ALA A 250 -59.85 -4.07 1.83
CA ALA A 250 -58.99 -3.58 0.76
C ALA A 250 -57.63 -3.20 1.35
N ARG A 251 -56.78 -4.22 1.38
CA ARG A 251 -55.32 -4.24 1.25
C ARG A 251 -54.59 -2.92 1.55
N ILE A 252 -53.93 -2.92 2.69
CA ILE A 252 -52.50 -2.60 2.75
C ILE A 252 -51.82 -3.56 1.76
N SER A 253 -51.45 -3.12 0.55
CA SER A 253 -50.47 -3.81 -0.32
C SER A 253 -50.49 -3.23 -1.75
N ASP A 254 -50.04 -1.99 -1.97
CA ASP A 254 -49.78 -1.52 -3.35
C ASP A 254 -48.60 -0.51 -3.45
N SER A 255 -47.62 -0.55 -2.54
CA SER A 255 -46.42 0.32 -2.63
C SER A 255 -45.11 -0.43 -2.86
N TRP A 256 -45.14 -1.72 -3.19
CA TRP A 256 -43.95 -2.55 -3.44
C TRP A 256 -43.97 -3.29 -4.78
N ASN A 257 -44.75 -2.85 -5.76
CA ASN A 257 -44.57 -3.35 -7.14
C ASN A 257 -43.45 -2.56 -7.82
N LEU A 258 -42.21 -2.88 -7.46
CA LEU A 258 -41.12 -2.81 -8.43
C LEU A 258 -41.53 -3.75 -9.56
N ASN A 259 -41.55 -3.29 -10.82
CA ASN A 259 -41.95 -4.12 -11.95
C ASN A 259 -41.19 -5.45 -11.88
N GLN A 260 -41.90 -6.58 -11.92
CA GLN A 260 -41.30 -7.92 -11.86
C GLN A 260 -40.20 -8.10 -12.93
N GLU A 261 -40.29 -7.35 -14.03
CA GLU A 261 -39.31 -7.31 -15.11
C GLU A 261 -38.04 -6.53 -14.73
N ASP A 262 -38.14 -5.43 -13.99
CA ASP A 262 -36.99 -4.67 -13.50
C ASP A 262 -36.17 -5.48 -12.49
N LEU A 263 -36.85 -6.26 -11.64
CA LEU A 263 -36.19 -7.15 -10.67
C LEU A 263 -35.45 -8.31 -11.36
N LYS A 264 -36.02 -8.87 -12.44
CA LYS A 264 -35.33 -9.88 -13.26
C LYS A 264 -34.11 -9.28 -13.97
N MET A 265 -34.24 -8.07 -14.51
CA MET A 265 -33.16 -7.36 -15.18
C MET A 265 -32.00 -7.06 -14.21
N GLU A 266 -32.28 -6.57 -13.00
CA GLU A 266 -31.24 -6.34 -12.00
C GLU A 266 -30.61 -7.65 -11.49
N LEU A 267 -31.40 -8.73 -11.34
CA LEU A 267 -30.86 -10.05 -11.00
C LEU A 267 -29.92 -10.58 -12.08
N GLN A 268 -30.25 -10.40 -13.35
CA GLN A 268 -29.39 -10.78 -14.46
C GLN A 268 -28.12 -9.92 -14.51
N ALA A 269 -28.23 -8.60 -14.30
CA ALA A 269 -27.07 -7.72 -14.20
C ALA A 269 -26.16 -8.11 -13.03
N ARG A 270 -26.73 -8.49 -11.89
CA ARG A 270 -25.97 -8.99 -10.74
C ARG A 270 -25.27 -10.32 -11.04
N LYS A 271 -25.95 -11.28 -11.67
CA LYS A 271 -25.34 -12.54 -12.10
C LYS A 271 -24.17 -12.33 -13.08
N GLN A 272 -24.29 -11.38 -14.00
CA GLN A 272 -23.20 -11.03 -14.91
C GLN A 272 -22.02 -10.39 -14.19
N ARG A 273 -22.28 -9.46 -13.26
CA ARG A 273 -21.22 -8.86 -12.41
C ARG A 273 -20.52 -9.92 -11.57
N GLU A 274 -21.28 -10.84 -10.99
CA GLU A 274 -20.76 -11.97 -10.20
C GLU A 274 -19.89 -12.89 -11.06
N ALA A 275 -20.36 -13.30 -12.24
CA ALA A 275 -19.57 -14.12 -13.17
C ALA A 275 -18.25 -13.44 -13.59
N VAL A 276 -18.25 -12.12 -13.79
CA VAL A 276 -17.01 -11.37 -14.10
C VAL A 276 -16.06 -11.35 -12.90
N ILE A 277 -16.58 -11.22 -11.68
CA ILE A 277 -15.76 -11.24 -10.46
C ILE A 277 -15.20 -12.65 -10.24
N GLU A 278 -16.01 -13.70 -10.42
CA GLU A 278 -15.58 -15.10 -10.33
C GLU A 278 -14.49 -15.42 -11.36
N ALA A 279 -14.65 -14.97 -12.62
CA ALA A 279 -13.63 -15.16 -13.65
C ALA A 279 -12.29 -14.45 -13.31
N LYS A 280 -12.37 -13.21 -12.81
CA LYS A 280 -11.17 -12.47 -12.35
C LYS A 280 -10.51 -13.13 -11.14
N LEU A 281 -11.31 -13.72 -10.26
CA LEU A 281 -10.80 -14.42 -9.08
C LEU A 281 -10.10 -15.73 -9.50
N ALA A 282 -10.68 -16.49 -10.43
CA ALA A 282 -10.06 -17.68 -11.00
C ALA A 282 -8.75 -17.37 -11.75
N GLU A 283 -8.71 -16.29 -12.52
CA GLU A 283 -7.46 -15.82 -13.17
C GLU A 283 -6.38 -15.46 -12.14
N LYS A 284 -6.76 -14.74 -11.07
CA LYS A 284 -5.84 -14.42 -9.98
C LYS A 284 -5.30 -15.69 -9.31
N GLN A 285 -6.17 -16.67 -9.02
CA GLN A 285 -5.78 -17.95 -8.42
C GLN A 285 -4.81 -18.73 -9.31
N TYR A 286 -5.09 -18.80 -10.61
CA TYR A 286 -4.21 -19.45 -11.58
C TYR A 286 -2.81 -18.81 -11.61
N ILE A 287 -2.74 -17.47 -11.63
CA ILE A 287 -1.47 -16.74 -11.60
C ILE A 287 -0.71 -17.01 -10.29
N GLU A 288 -1.40 -17.03 -9.16
CA GLU A 288 -0.81 -17.32 -7.85
C GLU A 288 -0.24 -18.75 -7.78
N GLU A 289 -0.95 -19.74 -8.31
CA GLU A 289 -0.48 -21.12 -8.42
C GLU A 289 0.77 -21.26 -9.29
N GLU A 290 0.80 -20.58 -10.44
CA GLU A 290 1.98 -20.55 -11.32
C GLU A 290 3.20 -19.93 -10.61
N TYR A 291 3.02 -18.83 -9.87
CA TYR A 291 4.11 -18.23 -9.08
C TYR A 291 4.58 -19.16 -7.96
N LYS A 292 3.65 -19.85 -7.29
CA LYS A 292 3.99 -20.83 -6.25
C LYS A 292 4.79 -21.98 -6.81
N LYS A 293 4.39 -22.52 -7.96
CA LYS A 293 5.12 -23.58 -8.67
C LYS A 293 6.53 -23.13 -9.05
N LYS A 294 6.66 -21.91 -9.60
CA LYS A 294 7.98 -21.33 -9.95
C LYS A 294 8.89 -21.15 -8.74
N ALA A 295 8.33 -20.79 -7.59
CA ALA A 295 9.07 -20.70 -6.34
C ALA A 295 9.54 -22.08 -5.85
N GLU A 296 8.68 -23.11 -5.92
CA GLU A 296 9.05 -24.48 -5.58
C GLU A 296 10.12 -25.06 -6.52
N GLU A 297 10.06 -24.76 -7.82
CA GLU A 297 11.09 -25.14 -8.78
C GLU A 297 12.44 -24.46 -8.50
N ALA A 298 12.42 -23.17 -8.15
CA ALA A 298 13.62 -22.45 -7.73
C ALA A 298 14.23 -23.04 -6.46
N LYS A 299 13.39 -23.36 -5.46
CA LYS A 299 13.82 -24.02 -4.23
C LYS A 299 14.47 -25.39 -4.49
N ARG A 300 13.86 -26.24 -5.34
CA ARG A 300 14.49 -27.53 -5.72
C ARG A 300 15.82 -27.32 -6.44
N ARG A 301 15.95 -26.27 -7.25
CA ARG A 301 17.22 -25.94 -7.94
C ARG A 301 18.29 -25.50 -6.95
N GLU A 302 17.93 -24.72 -5.93
CA GLU A 302 18.83 -24.32 -4.85
C GLU A 302 19.29 -25.54 -4.05
N GLU A 303 18.36 -26.40 -3.62
CA GLU A 303 18.68 -27.66 -2.92
C GLU A 303 19.65 -28.55 -3.73
N ALA A 304 19.48 -28.61 -5.06
CA ALA A 304 20.40 -29.34 -5.93
C ALA A 304 21.81 -28.72 -5.96
N LEU A 305 21.91 -27.39 -6.02
CA LEU A 305 23.20 -26.69 -6.00
C LEU A 305 23.90 -26.81 -4.65
N GLU A 306 23.15 -26.79 -3.54
CA GLU A 306 23.69 -27.02 -2.21
C GLU A 306 24.23 -28.45 -2.06
N ASN A 307 23.53 -29.44 -2.61
CA ASN A 307 24.00 -30.83 -2.65
C ASN A 307 25.29 -30.95 -3.48
N ASP A 308 25.34 -30.34 -4.67
CA ASP A 308 26.55 -30.33 -5.50
C ASP A 308 27.71 -29.65 -4.77
N LEU A 309 27.46 -28.54 -4.06
CA LEU A 309 28.46 -27.85 -3.26
C LEU A 309 28.96 -28.74 -2.12
N ALA A 310 28.07 -29.43 -1.40
CA ALA A 310 28.44 -30.38 -0.36
C ALA A 310 29.30 -31.53 -0.91
N ASN A 311 28.93 -32.07 -2.08
CA ASN A 311 29.70 -33.11 -2.77
C ASN A 311 31.10 -32.59 -3.18
N MET A 312 31.20 -31.36 -3.67
CA MET A 312 32.47 -30.72 -4.00
C MET A 312 33.34 -30.52 -2.75
N TRP A 313 32.77 -30.10 -1.62
CA TRP A 313 33.50 -29.99 -0.35
C TRP A 313 34.06 -31.33 0.12
N VAL A 314 33.28 -32.41 0.00
CA VAL A 314 33.75 -33.77 0.30
C VAL A 314 34.91 -34.16 -0.63
N LEU A 315 34.83 -33.84 -1.92
CA LEU A 315 35.89 -34.11 -2.88
C LEU A 315 37.18 -33.33 -2.55
N VAL A 316 37.07 -32.03 -2.23
CA VAL A 316 38.19 -31.19 -1.79
C VAL A 316 38.83 -31.76 -0.52
N ALA A 317 38.04 -32.23 0.44
CA ALA A 317 38.53 -32.88 1.65
C ALA A 317 39.27 -34.19 1.33
N LYS A 318 38.74 -35.03 0.43
CA LYS A 318 39.39 -36.26 -0.03
C LYS A 318 40.72 -35.96 -0.74
N LEU A 319 40.77 -34.94 -1.60
CA LEU A 319 41.99 -34.51 -2.28
C LEU A 319 43.02 -33.93 -1.31
N LYS A 320 42.59 -33.18 -0.29
CA LYS A 320 43.48 -32.68 0.76
C LYS A 320 44.03 -33.83 1.64
N LYS A 321 43.23 -34.86 1.89
CA LYS A 321 43.63 -36.07 2.62
C LYS A 321 44.56 -36.96 1.78
N ALA A 322 44.33 -37.08 0.48
CA ALA A 322 45.20 -37.79 -0.47
C ALA A 322 46.48 -37.00 -0.79
N GLY A 323 46.42 -35.67 -0.77
CA GLY A 323 47.55 -34.75 -1.02
C GLY A 323 48.56 -34.67 0.12
N GLY A 324 48.35 -35.40 1.23
CA GLY A 324 49.35 -35.63 2.28
C GLY A 324 50.25 -36.85 2.05
N VAL A 325 49.97 -37.69 1.05
CA VAL A 325 50.80 -38.85 0.68
C VAL A 325 50.82 -39.00 -0.83
N LEU A 326 51.66 -38.23 -1.51
CA LEU A 326 52.13 -38.56 -2.85
C LEU A 326 53.64 -38.31 -2.92
N SER A 327 54.39 -39.11 -2.17
CA SER A 327 55.65 -39.64 -2.70
C SER A 327 55.27 -40.60 -3.83
N VAL A 328 55.83 -40.35 -5.01
CA VAL A 328 55.83 -41.26 -6.16
C VAL A 328 56.18 -42.67 -5.70
N SER A 329 55.26 -43.62 -5.84
CA SER A 329 55.58 -45.05 -5.97
C SER A 329 54.43 -45.78 -6.65
N LYS A 330 54.81 -46.36 -7.78
CA LYS A 330 54.10 -47.29 -8.64
C LYS A 330 53.95 -48.64 -7.94
N SER A 331 52.76 -49.23 -7.93
CA SER A 331 52.57 -50.69 -8.02
C SER A 331 51.10 -51.08 -8.08
N GLU A 332 50.84 -52.03 -8.97
CA GLU A 332 49.59 -52.73 -9.25
C GLU A 332 49.14 -53.67 -8.11
N GLU A 333 48.01 -54.33 -8.38
CA GLU A 333 47.47 -55.57 -7.80
C GLU A 333 46.42 -55.46 -6.67
N ALA A 334 45.18 -55.61 -7.12
CA ALA A 334 44.22 -56.65 -6.72
C ALA A 334 44.24 -57.15 -5.26
N LEU A 335 43.07 -57.18 -4.63
CA LEU A 335 42.47 -58.44 -4.19
C LEU A 335 40.97 -58.28 -3.93
N VAL A 336 40.27 -59.29 -4.41
CA VAL A 336 38.83 -59.52 -4.45
C VAL A 336 38.36 -60.04 -3.09
N ALA A 337 37.20 -59.57 -2.62
CA ALA A 337 36.27 -60.34 -1.80
C ALA A 337 34.84 -59.78 -1.90
N LYS A 338 34.13 -60.19 -2.95
CA LYS A 338 32.67 -60.46 -2.94
C LYS A 338 32.53 -61.98 -2.73
N PRO A 339 31.45 -62.55 -2.16
CA PRO A 339 30.08 -62.48 -2.72
C PRO A 339 29.01 -62.37 -1.61
N ALA A 340 27.69 -62.33 -1.82
CA ALA A 340 26.84 -62.97 -2.81
C ALA A 340 25.48 -62.23 -2.79
N MET A 341 24.92 -61.85 -3.94
CA MET A 341 23.80 -62.56 -4.64
C MET A 341 22.47 -62.15 -3.99
N GLU A 342 21.43 -61.66 -4.65
CA GLU A 342 20.80 -61.83 -5.98
C GLU A 342 19.51 -60.98 -5.85
N ASP A 343 18.77 -60.45 -6.81
CA ASP A 343 18.75 -60.52 -8.27
C ASP A 343 17.72 -59.44 -8.74
N GLU A 344 18.03 -58.70 -9.82
CA GLU A 344 17.29 -58.70 -11.10
C GLU A 344 16.02 -57.83 -11.19
N ASN A 345 15.69 -57.12 -12.28
CA ASN A 345 16.32 -56.87 -13.57
C ASN A 345 15.50 -55.78 -14.32
N LYS A 346 16.17 -55.02 -15.20
CA LYS A 346 15.72 -54.52 -16.54
C LYS A 346 14.49 -53.57 -16.63
N ASN A 347 14.43 -52.55 -17.50
CA ASN A 347 15.19 -52.25 -18.71
C ASN A 347 15.00 -50.79 -19.16
N GLN A 348 15.80 -50.40 -20.16
CA GLN A 348 15.66 -49.28 -21.12
C GLN A 348 16.30 -47.93 -20.80
N GLN A 349 17.62 -47.92 -20.99
CA GLN A 349 18.28 -46.93 -21.84
C GLN A 349 17.82 -47.12 -23.29
N ASP A 350 17.30 -46.07 -23.91
CA ASP A 350 17.67 -45.66 -25.26
C ASP A 350 17.07 -44.27 -25.55
N VAL A 351 17.72 -43.50 -26.42
CA VAL A 351 17.36 -42.14 -26.87
C VAL A 351 17.74 -41.09 -25.80
N ILE A 352 18.81 -40.29 -25.89
CA ILE A 352 19.21 -39.34 -26.94
C ILE A 352 20.71 -39.04 -26.78
N LEU A 353 21.57 -39.61 -27.62
CA LEU A 353 22.92 -39.13 -27.91
C LEU A 353 22.99 -38.84 -29.41
N LYS A 354 22.43 -37.70 -29.83
CA LYS A 354 22.73 -37.06 -31.11
C LYS A 354 22.60 -35.56 -30.89
N GLU A 355 23.72 -34.86 -31.02
CA GLU A 355 23.87 -33.50 -31.58
C GLU A 355 25.03 -32.77 -30.90
N ARG A 356 26.25 -33.24 -31.16
CA ARG A 356 27.47 -32.44 -30.96
C ARG A 356 28.57 -32.92 -31.89
N GLN A 357 28.57 -32.40 -33.11
CA GLN A 357 29.74 -32.16 -33.99
C GLN A 357 29.28 -32.00 -35.44
N VAL A 358 29.24 -30.77 -35.97
CA VAL A 358 29.82 -30.43 -37.28
C VAL A 358 30.10 -28.91 -37.31
N LEU A 359 31.37 -28.49 -37.30
CA LEU A 359 32.12 -27.91 -38.44
C LEU A 359 33.35 -27.10 -37.95
N ASN A 360 34.50 -27.44 -38.54
CA ASN A 360 35.82 -26.86 -38.32
C ASN A 360 36.16 -25.78 -39.37
N SER A 361 36.99 -24.81 -38.92
CA SER A 361 38.14 -24.14 -39.58
C SER A 361 38.04 -23.46 -40.96
N SER A 362 38.40 -22.16 -41.03
CA SER A 362 39.64 -21.62 -41.65
C SER A 362 39.75 -20.07 -41.44
N PRO A 363 40.94 -19.44 -41.55
CA PRO A 363 41.30 -18.16 -40.91
C PRO A 363 41.37 -16.96 -41.86
N GLU A 364 41.38 -15.74 -41.32
CA GLU A 364 41.95 -14.56 -41.97
C GLU A 364 42.47 -13.53 -40.96
N GLU A 365 43.37 -12.68 -41.44
CA GLU A 365 44.52 -12.07 -40.75
C GLU A 365 44.24 -10.79 -39.93
N VAL A 366 45.08 -10.64 -38.89
CA VAL A 366 45.84 -9.45 -38.47
C VAL A 366 45.25 -8.05 -38.75
N ILE A 367 45.02 -7.27 -37.69
CA ILE A 367 45.67 -5.95 -37.46
C ILE A 367 45.65 -5.63 -35.96
N VAL A 368 46.84 -5.36 -35.43
CA VAL A 368 47.13 -4.86 -34.09
C VAL A 368 46.90 -3.34 -34.08
N SER A 369 46.11 -2.85 -33.15
CA SER A 369 46.27 -1.49 -32.63
C SER A 369 45.96 -1.46 -31.14
N LYS A 370 47.03 -1.24 -30.39
CA LYS A 370 47.12 -1.03 -28.95
C LYS A 370 46.74 0.42 -28.68
N THR A 371 45.69 0.69 -27.89
CA THR A 371 45.53 2.02 -27.27
C THR A 371 44.78 1.91 -25.94
N GLU A 372 45.45 2.48 -24.95
CA GLU A 372 45.13 2.88 -23.58
C GLU A 372 43.67 2.95 -23.09
N GLU A 373 43.55 2.58 -21.81
CA GLU A 373 42.73 3.17 -20.75
C GLU A 373 41.34 3.73 -21.09
N THR A 374 40.29 3.03 -20.65
CA THR A 374 39.24 3.56 -19.74
C THR A 374 38.21 2.46 -19.43
N PRO A 375 37.78 2.25 -18.18
CA PRO A 375 36.68 1.32 -17.88
C PRO A 375 35.35 1.89 -18.40
N PRO A 376 34.44 1.05 -18.93
CA PRO A 376 33.17 1.52 -19.46
C PRO A 376 32.32 2.08 -18.31
N LYS A 377 31.85 3.32 -18.47
CA LYS A 377 30.84 3.92 -17.61
C LYS A 377 29.57 3.07 -17.75
N GLU A 378 29.30 2.26 -16.74
CA GLU A 378 28.00 1.64 -16.56
C GLU A 378 26.96 2.77 -16.44
N GLU A 379 26.07 2.85 -17.42
CA GLU A 379 24.90 3.73 -17.30
C GLU A 379 24.10 3.33 -16.06
N PRO A 380 23.67 4.31 -15.23
CA PRO A 380 22.98 4.01 -14.00
C PRO A 380 21.72 3.21 -14.31
N LEU A 381 21.52 2.10 -13.59
CA LEU A 381 20.39 1.16 -13.73
C LEU A 381 19.02 1.87 -13.84
N VAL A 382 18.90 3.05 -13.23
CA VAL A 382 17.72 3.91 -13.31
C VAL A 382 17.42 4.39 -14.73
N ALA A 383 18.43 4.73 -15.53
CA ALA A 383 18.26 5.14 -16.93
C ALA A 383 17.74 3.98 -17.79
N ARG A 384 18.29 2.78 -17.58
CA ARG A 384 17.85 1.55 -18.26
C ARG A 384 16.42 1.16 -17.86
N LEU A 385 16.06 1.30 -16.58
CA LEU A 385 14.71 1.04 -16.11
C LEU A 385 13.71 2.06 -16.70
N LYS A 386 14.10 3.34 -16.76
CA LYS A 386 13.27 4.42 -17.29
C LYS A 386 13.03 4.25 -18.80
N ALA A 387 14.05 3.85 -19.56
CA ALA A 387 13.91 3.53 -20.98
C ALA A 387 12.95 2.34 -21.20
N ARG A 388 13.08 1.28 -20.40
CA ARG A 388 12.20 0.10 -20.48
C ARG A 388 10.75 0.41 -20.10
N MET A 389 10.53 1.29 -19.12
CA MET A 389 9.19 1.74 -18.74
C MET A 389 8.55 2.64 -19.79
N GLN A 390 9.34 3.45 -20.51
CA GLN A 390 8.87 4.28 -21.60
C GLN A 390 8.47 3.41 -22.81
N GLU A 391 9.27 2.41 -23.16
CA GLU A 391 8.98 1.47 -24.25
C GLU A 391 7.70 0.65 -24.02
N MET A 392 7.39 0.33 -22.76
CA MET A 392 6.12 -0.34 -22.38
C MET A 392 4.91 0.60 -22.36
N LYS A 393 5.11 1.92 -22.40
CA LYS A 393 4.01 2.91 -22.50
C LYS A 393 3.66 3.27 -23.95
N GLU A 394 4.57 3.02 -24.89
CA GLU A 394 4.41 3.33 -26.31
C GLU A 394 3.94 2.12 -27.14
N LYS A 395 3.87 0.93 -26.54
CA LYS A 395 3.15 -0.26 -27.02
C LYS A 395 1.80 -0.34 -26.32
#